data_AF-A0AAI9I3R0-F1
#
_entry.id   AF-A0AAI9I3R0-F1
#
_cell.length_a   1.000
_cell.length_b   1.000
_cell.length_c   1.000
_cell.angle_alpha   90.00
_cell.angle_beta   90.00
_cell.angle_gamma   90.00
#
_symmetry.space_group_name_H-M   'P 1'
#
loop_
_entity.id
_entity.type
_entity.pdbx_description
1 polymer ?
#
loop_
_entity_poly.entity_id
_entity_poly.type
_entity_poly.pdbx_seq_one_letter_code
_entity_poly.pdbx_strand_id
1 'polypeptide(L)'
;MWHDLHITNVGRIRKTVAEFTVTMIPILPYSKMKVKIYESQSGNFTGMTDLAIKRKFDGSPECAIGYGDTIEEALEDTILYFNKMLSQDGFTELTEDDISYAEWSDF
;
A
#
# COMPACT_ATOMS: atom_id res chain seq x y z
N MET A 1 -15.93 19.84 -10.20
CA MET A 1 -15.88 18.48 -9.61
C MET A 1 -14.81 18.48 -8.52
N TRP A 2 -14.63 17.42 -7.71
CA TRP A 2 -13.57 17.40 -6.69
C TRP A 2 -12.15 17.51 -7.31
N HIS A 3 -11.98 17.03 -8.55
CA HIS A 3 -10.77 17.19 -9.36
C HIS A 3 -10.29 18.65 -9.47
N ASP A 4 -11.21 19.62 -9.48
CA ASP A 4 -10.89 21.04 -9.66
C ASP A 4 -10.71 21.81 -8.35
N LEU A 5 -10.80 21.13 -7.20
CA LEU A 5 -10.67 21.78 -5.89
C LEU A 5 -9.22 22.22 -5.66
N HIS A 6 -9.04 23.53 -5.48
CA HIS A 6 -7.79 24.16 -5.10
C HIS A 6 -8.01 24.88 -3.77
N ILE A 7 -7.44 24.34 -2.69
CA ILE A 7 -7.62 24.85 -1.33
C ILE A 7 -6.27 25.32 -0.81
N THR A 8 -6.23 26.53 -0.25
CA THR A 8 -5.00 27.08 0.36
C THR A 8 -4.43 26.10 1.39
N ASN A 9 -3.11 25.88 1.35
CA ASN A 9 -2.37 24.94 2.21
C ASN A 9 -2.72 23.44 2.05
N VAL A 10 -3.39 23.04 0.96
CA VAL A 10 -3.63 21.62 0.64
C VAL A 10 -2.77 21.20 -0.55
N GLY A 11 -1.86 20.24 -0.33
CA GLY A 11 -0.91 19.80 -1.37
C GLY A 11 -1.52 18.88 -2.44
N ARG A 12 -2.40 17.95 -2.04
CA ARG A 12 -3.09 17.04 -2.95
C ARG A 12 -4.36 16.50 -2.30
N ILE A 13 -5.42 16.35 -3.09
CA ILE A 13 -6.61 15.58 -2.71
C ILE A 13 -6.57 14.24 -3.45
N ARG A 14 -6.85 13.16 -2.73
CA ARG A 14 -7.04 11.84 -3.32
C ARG A 14 -8.34 11.25 -2.79
N LYS A 15 -9.02 10.46 -3.62
CA LYS A 15 -10.24 9.76 -3.25
C LYS A 15 -9.95 8.26 -3.21
N THR A 16 -10.28 7.59 -2.11
CA THR A 16 -10.29 6.13 -2.09
C THR A 16 -11.41 5.63 -3.00
N VAL A 17 -11.05 4.82 -4.00
CA VAL A 17 -11.98 4.31 -5.02
C VAL A 17 -12.15 2.80 -4.96
N ALA A 18 -11.23 2.09 -4.32
CA ALA A 18 -11.35 0.66 -4.03
C ALA A 18 -10.53 0.27 -2.79
N GLU A 19 -10.90 -0.85 -2.19
CA GLU A 19 -10.16 -1.52 -1.13
C GLU A 19 -10.22 -3.03 -1.38
N PHE A 20 -9.06 -3.68 -1.29
CA PHE A 20 -8.92 -5.12 -1.51
C PHE A 20 -8.34 -5.77 -0.25
N THR A 21 -8.87 -6.93 0.13
CA THR A 21 -8.23 -7.80 1.12
C THR A 21 -7.37 -8.82 0.39
N VAL A 22 -6.07 -8.84 0.67
CA VAL A 22 -5.11 -9.77 0.08
C VAL A 22 -4.67 -10.75 1.16
N THR A 23 -4.84 -12.05 0.91
CA THR A 23 -4.38 -13.12 1.80
C THR A 23 -3.08 -13.71 1.27
N MET A 24 -2.04 -13.75 2.09
CA MET A 24 -0.72 -14.32 1.74
C MET A 24 -0.21 -15.18 2.89
N ILE A 25 -0.43 -16.49 2.78
CA ILE A 25 0.05 -17.50 3.75
C ILE A 25 1.27 -18.21 3.14
N PRO A 26 2.36 -18.42 3.88
CA PRO A 26 2.62 -18.05 5.29
C PRO A 26 3.23 -16.66 5.48
N ILE A 27 3.32 -15.86 4.40
CA ILE A 27 4.07 -14.59 4.38
C ILE A 27 3.64 -13.61 5.47
N LEU A 28 2.33 -13.39 5.64
CA LEU A 28 1.80 -12.38 6.54
C LEU A 28 1.52 -12.96 7.93
N PRO A 29 1.89 -12.27 9.03
CA PRO A 29 1.72 -12.79 10.39
C PRO A 29 0.26 -13.07 10.74
N TYR A 30 -0.66 -12.26 10.21
CA TYR A 30 -2.11 -12.43 10.38
C TYR A 30 -2.82 -12.90 9.11
N SER A 31 -2.09 -13.55 8.20
CA SER A 31 -2.54 -14.08 6.90
C SER A 31 -3.03 -13.07 5.86
N LYS A 32 -3.44 -11.86 6.25
CA LYS A 32 -4.05 -10.87 5.36
C LYS A 32 -3.53 -9.45 5.56
N MET A 33 -3.64 -8.65 4.51
CA MET A 33 -3.45 -7.20 4.50
C MET A 33 -4.52 -6.54 3.64
N LYS A 34 -4.68 -5.22 3.74
CA LYS A 34 -5.48 -4.43 2.81
C LYS A 34 -4.62 -3.70 1.80
N VAL A 35 -5.15 -3.52 0.60
CA VAL A 35 -4.64 -2.59 -0.40
C VAL A 35 -5.72 -1.58 -0.72
N LYS A 36 -5.49 -0.30 -0.39
CA LYS A 36 -6.38 0.81 -0.75
C LYS A 36 -5.92 1.41 -2.07
N ILE A 37 -6.84 1.62 -3.00
CA ILE A 37 -6.58 2.33 -4.26
C ILE A 37 -7.13 3.74 -4.19
N TYR A 38 -6.30 4.70 -4.54
CA TYR A 38 -6.60 6.13 -4.52
C TYR A 38 -6.59 6.69 -5.93
N GLU A 39 -7.68 7.30 -6.34
CA GLU A 39 -7.75 8.16 -7.52
C GLU A 39 -7.27 9.56 -7.14
N SER A 40 -6.55 10.19 -8.06
CA SER A 40 -6.06 11.56 -7.87
C SER A 40 -6.76 12.57 -8.76
N GLN A 41 -6.57 13.86 -8.47
CA GLN A 41 -7.18 14.93 -9.26
C GLN A 41 -6.79 14.94 -10.75
N SER A 42 -5.74 14.20 -11.15
CA SER A 42 -5.36 14.01 -12.56
C SER A 42 -5.93 12.73 -13.19
N GLY A 43 -6.74 11.95 -12.47
CA GLY A 43 -7.32 10.69 -12.93
C GLY A 43 -6.43 9.46 -12.76
N ASN A 44 -5.16 9.62 -12.35
CA ASN A 44 -4.26 8.47 -12.13
C ASN A 44 -4.56 7.76 -10.81
N PHE A 45 -4.25 6.47 -10.75
CA PHE A 45 -4.47 5.61 -9.60
C PHE A 45 -3.17 5.28 -8.86
N THR A 46 -3.26 5.18 -7.55
CA THR A 46 -2.14 4.77 -6.69
C THR A 46 -2.65 3.75 -5.67
N GLY A 47 -2.04 2.57 -5.63
CA GLY A 47 -2.30 1.59 -4.58
C GLY A 47 -1.32 1.72 -3.42
N MET A 48 -1.78 1.34 -2.23
CA MET A 48 -0.96 1.34 -1.02
C MET A 48 -1.40 0.21 -0.08
N THR A 49 -0.45 -0.55 0.43
CA THR A 49 -0.71 -1.52 1.52
C THR A 49 -0.97 -0.80 2.84
N ASP A 50 -1.89 -1.33 3.65
CA ASP A 50 -2.10 -0.89 5.04
C ASP A 50 -0.99 -1.36 6.00
N LEU A 51 -0.19 -2.32 5.54
CA LEU A 51 0.96 -2.90 6.22
C LEU A 51 2.25 -2.37 5.60
N ALA A 52 3.13 -1.85 6.45
CA ALA A 52 4.49 -1.46 6.12
C ALA A 52 5.50 -2.51 6.61
N ILE A 53 6.49 -2.84 5.78
CA ILE A 53 7.63 -3.70 6.15
C ILE A 53 8.71 -2.81 6.77
N LYS A 54 9.25 -3.18 7.93
CA LYS A 54 10.46 -2.56 8.48
C LYS A 54 11.65 -3.03 7.65
N ARG A 55 12.18 -2.12 6.84
CA ARG A 55 13.18 -2.45 5.84
C ARG A 55 14.52 -2.79 6.47
N LYS A 56 15.21 -3.82 5.99
CA LYS A 56 16.47 -4.27 6.61
C LYS A 56 17.64 -3.31 6.39
N PHE A 57 17.59 -2.48 5.34
CA PHE A 57 18.70 -1.59 5.00
C PHE A 57 18.78 -0.34 5.90
N ASP A 58 17.66 0.14 6.46
CA ASP A 58 17.64 1.34 7.32
C ASP A 58 16.71 1.24 8.55
N GLY A 59 15.94 0.16 8.68
CA GLY A 59 14.98 -0.05 9.77
C GLY A 59 13.67 0.73 9.62
N SER A 60 13.51 1.53 8.57
CA SER A 60 12.33 2.38 8.37
C SER A 60 11.13 1.54 7.93
N PRO A 61 9.92 1.80 8.44
CA PRO A 61 8.71 1.17 7.92
C PRO A 61 8.35 1.75 6.55
N GLU A 62 8.15 0.87 5.57
CA GLU A 62 7.78 1.23 4.20
C GLU A 62 6.53 0.44 3.76
N CYS A 63 5.47 1.13 3.34
CA CYS A 63 4.34 0.52 2.65
C CYS A 63 4.71 0.24 1.19
N ALA A 64 4.16 -0.83 0.62
CA ALA A 64 4.24 -1.00 -0.83
C ALA A 64 3.33 0.03 -1.52
N ILE A 65 3.88 0.70 -2.53
CA ILE A 65 3.17 1.69 -3.36
C ILE A 65 3.24 1.24 -4.80
N GLY A 66 2.08 1.17 -5.46
CA GLY A 66 1.98 0.89 -6.88
C GLY A 66 1.20 1.96 -7.64
N TYR A 67 1.41 2.02 -8.95
CA TYR A 67 0.82 3.03 -9.84
C TYR A 67 0.13 2.37 -11.03
N GLY A 68 -0.91 3.02 -11.54
CA GLY A 68 -1.61 2.56 -12.74
C GLY A 68 -2.55 3.61 -13.33
N ASP A 69 -2.92 3.40 -14.59
CA ASP A 69 -3.97 4.17 -15.27
C ASP A 69 -5.35 3.56 -15.01
N THR A 70 -5.40 2.36 -14.41
CA THR A 70 -6.60 1.68 -13.92
C THR A 70 -6.46 1.23 -12.46
N ILE A 71 -7.58 0.83 -11.85
CA ILE A 71 -7.61 0.26 -10.49
C ILE A 71 -6.82 -1.06 -10.46
N GLU A 72 -6.99 -1.89 -11.48
CA GLU A 72 -6.36 -3.21 -11.61
C GLU A 72 -4.85 -3.10 -11.77
N GLU A 73 -4.37 -2.19 -12.62
CA GLU A 73 -2.93 -1.95 -12.80
C GLU A 73 -2.28 -1.45 -11.50
N ALA A 74 -2.92 -0.51 -10.80
CA ALA A 74 -2.40 0.00 -9.54
C ALA A 74 -2.37 -1.08 -8.45
N LEU A 75 -3.37 -1.99 -8.42
CA LEU A 75 -3.40 -3.14 -7.51
C LEU A 75 -2.27 -4.12 -7.83
N GLU A 76 -2.13 -4.51 -9.10
CA GLU A 76 -1.09 -5.44 -9.55
C GLU A 76 0.30 -4.91 -9.23
N ASP A 77 0.60 -3.67 -9.61
CA ASP A 77 1.89 -3.04 -9.36
C ASP A 77 2.20 -2.95 -7.85
N THR A 78 1.19 -2.66 -7.02
CA THR A 78 1.35 -2.62 -5.55
C THR A 78 1.74 -3.99 -4.99
N ILE A 79 1.08 -5.06 -5.42
CA ILE A 79 1.36 -6.43 -4.94
C ILE A 79 2.72 -6.91 -5.45
N LEU A 80 3.06 -6.63 -6.71
CA LEU A 80 4.37 -6.96 -7.28
C LEU A 80 5.49 -6.23 -6.53
N TYR A 81 5.28 -4.96 -6.19
CA TYR A 81 6.24 -4.20 -5.42
C TYR A 81 6.39 -4.74 -3.98
N PHE A 82 5.29 -5.12 -3.33
CA PHE A 82 5.36 -5.80 -2.02
C PHE A 82 6.20 -7.09 -2.07
N ASN A 83 5.99 -7.94 -3.09
CA ASN A 83 6.80 -9.14 -3.29
C ASN A 83 8.29 -8.83 -3.54
N LYS A 84 8.57 -7.75 -4.28
CA LYS A 84 9.93 -7.28 -4.50
C LYS A 84 10.58 -6.83 -3.18
N MET A 85 9.84 -6.12 -2.33
CA MET A 85 10.32 -5.69 -1.01
C MET A 85 10.70 -6.90 -0.14
N LEU A 86 9.86 -7.93 -0.09
CA LEU A 86 10.14 -9.19 0.62
C LEU A 86 11.43 -9.84 0.11
N SER A 87 11.56 -9.97 -1.22
CA SER A 87 12.72 -10.59 -1.86
C SER A 87 14.02 -9.82 -1.59
N GLN A 88 13.98 -8.49 -1.66
CA GLN A 88 15.13 -7.61 -1.40
C GLN A 88 15.67 -7.75 0.03
N ASP A 89 14.77 -7.91 1.00
CA ASP A 89 15.14 -8.09 2.40
C ASP A 89 15.29 -9.58 2.79
N GLY A 90 15.10 -10.50 1.84
CA GLY A 90 15.22 -11.95 2.09
C GLY A 90 14.20 -12.48 3.08
N PHE A 91 12.99 -11.92 3.11
CA PHE A 91 11.89 -12.44 3.91
C PHE A 91 11.23 -13.61 3.19
N THR A 92 11.13 -14.75 3.87
CA THR A 92 10.29 -15.88 3.47
C THR A 92 8.97 -15.91 4.22
N GLU A 93 8.94 -15.30 5.42
CA GLU A 93 7.78 -15.07 6.28
C GLU A 93 8.04 -13.78 7.06
N LEU A 94 6.99 -13.02 7.38
CA LEU A 94 7.04 -11.83 8.24
C LEU A 94 6.45 -12.16 9.61
N THR A 95 7.09 -11.65 10.65
CA THR A 95 6.57 -11.62 12.01
C THR A 95 5.95 -10.26 12.35
N GLU A 96 5.28 -10.15 13.49
CA GLU A 96 4.77 -8.87 13.98
C GLU A 96 5.88 -7.83 14.19
N ASP A 97 7.09 -8.29 14.55
CA ASP A 97 8.25 -7.42 14.73
C ASP A 97 8.80 -6.87 13.42
N ASP A 98 8.49 -7.50 12.28
CA ASP A 98 8.96 -7.09 10.96
C ASP A 98 8.07 -6.02 10.30
N ILE A 99 6.93 -5.68 10.92
CA ILE A 99 5.90 -4.84 10.28
C ILE A 99 5.44 -3.68 11.16
N SER A 100 4.77 -2.72 10.53
CA SER A 100 4.02 -1.65 11.17
C SER A 100 2.73 -1.41 10.39
N TYR A 101 1.61 -1.21 11.08
CA TYR A 101 0.35 -0.88 10.42
C TYR A 101 0.19 0.63 10.27
N ALA A 102 -0.24 1.06 9.08
CA ALA A 102 -0.50 2.46 8.78
C ALA A 102 -1.78 2.96 9.47
N GLU A 103 -2.78 2.10 9.65
CA GLU A 103 -3.97 2.36 10.43
C GLU A 103 -4.31 1.16 11.29
N TRP A 104 -4.62 1.40 12.57
CA TRP A 104 -5.02 0.37 13.55
C TRP A 104 -6.47 -0.12 13.35
N SER A 105 -7.15 0.20 12.25
CA SER A 105 -8.63 0.12 12.21
C SER A 105 -9.22 -1.27 11.97
N ASP A 106 -8.43 -2.30 11.70
CA ASP A 106 -8.96 -3.60 11.22
C ASP A 106 -8.33 -4.85 11.87
N PHE A 107 -7.65 -4.69 13.01
CA PHE A 107 -7.23 -5.80 13.88
C PHE A 107 -7.96 -5.75 15.21
#